data_AF-A0A9E2D3W2-F1
#
_entry.id   AF-A0A9E2D3W2-F1
#
_cell.length_a   1.000
_cell.length_b   1.000
_cell.length_c   1.000
_cell.angle_alpha   90.00
_cell.angle_beta   90.00
_cell.angle_gamma   90.00
#
_symmetry.space_group_name_H-M   'P 1'
#
loop_
_entity.id
_entity.type
_entity.pdbx_description
1 polymer ?
#
loop_
_entity_poly.entity_id
_entity_poly.type
_entity_poly.pdbx_seq_one_letter_code
_entity_poly.pdbx_strand_id
1 'polypeptide(L)'
;LEEELAICDLLVGAVLIPGSSAPKLVTREMLSLMQKGAVIVDVAIDQGGCVETSRPTTHSDPTFLVDGIIHYCVANMPGAVPRTSTFALTNATLPFALEIADKGLLTAAADNNSLRRGINVHAGEIRNREVAESQGRKWQPFVC
;
A
#
# COMPACT_ATOMS: atom_id res chain seq x y z
N LEU A 1 12.37 18.87 4.05
CA LEU A 1 11.11 18.31 4.59
C LEU A 1 10.63 19.14 5.77
N GLU A 2 11.44 19.29 6.82
CA GLU A 2 11.09 20.10 8.01
C GLU A 2 10.69 21.54 7.68
N GLU A 3 11.45 22.23 6.82
CA GLU A 3 11.12 23.60 6.37
C GLU A 3 9.77 23.68 5.66
N GLU A 4 9.46 22.69 4.82
CA GLU A 4 8.17 22.61 4.11
C GLU A 4 7.01 22.38 5.07
N LEU A 5 7.20 21.54 6.09
CA LEU A 5 6.17 21.26 7.10
C LEU A 5 5.73 22.52 7.85
N ALA A 6 6.61 23.50 8.03
CA ALA A 6 6.30 24.74 8.74
C ALA A 6 5.30 25.65 8.01
N ILE A 7 5.24 25.53 6.68
CA ILE A 7 4.35 26.32 5.81
C ILE A 7 3.28 25.45 5.13
N CYS A 8 3.19 24.17 5.50
CA CYS A 8 2.33 23.19 4.86
C CYS A 8 0.93 23.17 5.50
N ASP A 9 -0.08 23.56 4.72
CA ASP A 9 -1.49 23.43 5.12
C ASP A 9 -2.03 22.01 4.87
N LEU A 10 -1.49 21.31 3.85
CA LEU A 10 -1.87 19.96 3.45
C LEU A 10 -0.65 19.14 3.03
N LEU A 11 -0.37 18.08 3.79
CA LEU A 11 0.63 17.09 3.46
C LEU A 11 -0.04 15.85 2.85
N VAL A 12 0.41 15.42 1.67
CA VAL A 12 -0.01 14.15 1.06
C VAL A 12 1.14 13.16 1.09
N GLY A 13 1.04 12.17 1.96
CA GLY A 13 2.00 11.08 2.09
C GLY A 13 1.77 10.00 1.03
N ALA A 14 2.61 9.97 -0.01
CA ALA A 14 2.44 9.07 -1.17
C ALA A 14 3.66 8.16 -1.41
N VAL A 15 4.39 7.80 -0.35
CA VAL A 15 5.60 6.98 -0.48
C VAL A 15 5.26 5.50 -0.41
N LEU A 16 5.77 4.75 -1.40
CA LEU A 16 5.48 3.33 -1.59
C LEU A 16 6.79 2.58 -1.80
N ILE A 17 7.04 1.53 -0.99
CA ILE A 17 8.09 0.56 -1.26
C ILE A 17 7.41 -0.76 -1.64
N PRO A 18 7.52 -1.23 -2.90
CA PRO A 18 6.89 -2.47 -3.32
C PRO A 18 7.24 -3.66 -2.41
N GLY A 19 6.24 -4.33 -1.85
CA GLY A 19 6.42 -5.53 -1.02
C GLY A 19 6.93 -5.29 0.40
N SER A 20 7.09 -4.04 0.84
CA SER A 20 7.58 -3.70 2.18
C SER A 20 6.66 -2.73 2.91
N SER A 21 6.93 -2.47 4.19
CA SER A 21 6.26 -1.42 4.95
C SER A 21 6.72 -0.03 4.47
N ALA A 22 5.80 0.94 4.53
CA ALA A 22 6.14 2.32 4.19
C ALA A 22 7.17 2.88 5.20
N PRO A 23 8.20 3.61 4.73
CA PRO A 23 9.17 4.25 5.63
C PRO A 23 8.52 5.41 6.38
N LYS A 24 8.87 5.59 7.65
CA LYS A 24 8.42 6.72 8.48
C LYS A 24 9.26 7.95 8.13
N LEU A 25 8.70 8.85 7.33
CA LEU A 25 9.38 10.05 6.84
C LEU A 25 9.04 11.29 7.67
N VAL A 26 7.87 11.32 8.30
CA VAL A 26 7.48 12.37 9.24
C VAL A 26 7.37 11.75 10.62
N THR A 27 8.28 12.14 11.50
CA THR A 27 8.27 11.68 12.90
C THR A 27 7.23 12.44 13.70
N ARG A 28 6.86 11.92 14.87
CA ARG A 28 5.94 12.60 15.80
C ARG A 28 6.43 14.01 16.14
N GLU A 29 7.72 14.20 16.35
CA GLU A 29 8.31 15.50 16.75
C GLU A 29 8.14 16.55 15.64
N MET A 30 8.21 16.12 14.37
CA MET A 30 8.06 16.99 13.21
C MET A 30 6.64 17.58 13.09
N LEU A 31 5.62 16.98 13.73
CA LEU A 31 4.25 17.54 13.74
C LEU A 31 4.20 18.92 14.42
N SER A 32 5.09 19.18 15.38
CA SER A 32 5.15 20.47 16.07
C SER A 32 5.55 21.65 15.16
N LEU A 33 6.14 21.34 14.00
CA LEU A 33 6.46 22.33 12.98
C LEU A 33 5.20 22.78 12.23
N MET A 34 4.18 21.93 12.13
CA MET A 34 2.98 22.20 11.34
C MET A 34 2.02 23.15 12.05
N GLN A 35 1.27 23.92 11.25
CA GLN A 35 0.22 24.78 11.78
C GLN A 35 -0.97 23.96 12.28
N LYS A 36 -1.54 24.35 13.43
CA LYS A 36 -2.77 23.72 13.93
C LYS A 36 -3.90 23.90 12.90
N GLY A 37 -4.61 22.82 12.62
CA GLY A 37 -5.63 22.76 11.58
C GLY A 37 -5.11 22.26 10.23
N ALA A 38 -3.78 22.15 10.05
CA ALA A 38 -3.22 21.50 8.86
C ALA A 38 -3.68 20.04 8.76
N VAL A 39 -3.66 19.52 7.54
CA VAL A 39 -4.19 18.19 7.20
C VAL A 39 -3.07 17.30 6.69
N ILE A 40 -3.06 16.06 7.16
CA ILE A 40 -2.21 14.98 6.63
C ILE A 40 -3.14 13.97 5.96
N VAL A 41 -2.89 13.68 4.68
CA VAL A 41 -3.52 12.59 3.93
C VAL A 41 -2.45 11.52 3.69
N ASP A 42 -2.50 10.42 4.44
CA ASP A 42 -1.52 9.34 4.33
C ASP A 42 -2.05 8.25 3.38
N VAL A 43 -1.71 8.35 2.10
CA VAL A 43 -2.08 7.39 1.05
C VAL A 43 -1.29 6.07 1.21
N ALA A 44 -0.14 6.11 1.87
CA ALA A 44 0.68 4.94 2.15
C ALA A 44 0.13 4.09 3.32
N ILE A 45 -1.05 4.42 3.85
CA ILE A 45 -1.63 3.76 5.02
C ILE A 45 -1.86 2.25 4.82
N ASP A 46 -2.13 1.82 3.58
CA ASP A 46 -2.30 0.40 3.24
C ASP A 46 -1.01 -0.43 3.48
N GLN A 47 0.14 0.24 3.64
CA GLN A 47 1.43 -0.36 4.02
C GLN A 47 1.96 0.15 5.36
N GLY A 48 1.08 0.64 6.24
CA GLY A 48 1.42 1.13 7.58
C GLY A 48 1.63 2.64 7.69
N GLY A 49 1.56 3.39 6.58
CA GLY A 49 1.64 4.86 6.54
C GLY A 49 3.06 5.42 6.62
N CYS A 50 3.31 6.56 5.98
CA CYS A 50 4.62 7.21 5.98
C CYS A 50 4.80 8.25 7.11
N VAL A 51 3.77 8.50 7.92
CA VAL A 51 3.83 9.33 9.13
C VAL A 51 3.78 8.43 10.37
N GLU A 52 4.56 8.74 11.41
CA GLU A 52 4.60 7.92 12.63
C GLU A 52 3.28 7.91 13.41
N THR A 53 2.54 9.02 13.36
CA THR A 53 1.26 9.19 14.05
C THR A 53 0.06 8.65 13.26
N SER A 54 0.28 8.18 12.04
CA SER A 54 -0.75 7.56 11.22
C SER A 54 -1.24 6.24 11.81
N ARG A 55 -2.55 6.07 11.81
CA ARG A 55 -3.22 4.78 12.07
C ARG A 55 -4.37 4.61 11.08
N PRO A 56 -4.70 3.39 10.63
CA PRO A 56 -5.78 3.18 9.68
C PRO A 56 -7.11 3.72 10.21
N THR A 57 -7.83 4.44 9.36
CA THR A 57 -9.20 4.90 9.58
C THR A 57 -10.15 4.25 8.57
N THR A 58 -11.45 4.55 8.67
CA THR A 58 -12.49 3.98 7.80
C THR A 58 -13.24 5.07 7.07
N HIS A 59 -13.97 4.75 6.00
CA HIS A 59 -14.81 5.75 5.34
C HIS A 59 -15.88 6.36 6.25
N SER A 60 -16.38 5.62 7.24
CA SER A 60 -17.39 6.10 8.20
C SER A 60 -16.80 6.99 9.30
N ASP A 61 -15.52 6.80 9.63
CA ASP A 61 -14.79 7.60 10.62
C ASP A 61 -13.40 7.91 10.04
N PRO A 62 -13.31 8.88 9.10
CA PRO A 62 -12.16 9.02 8.21
C PRO A 62 -10.99 9.79 8.81
N THR A 63 -11.25 10.60 9.83
CA THR A 63 -10.25 11.52 10.38
C THR A 63 -10.12 11.44 11.89
N PHE A 64 -8.94 11.82 12.38
CA PHE A 64 -8.67 12.02 13.80
C PHE A 64 -7.68 13.17 13.99
N LEU A 65 -7.58 13.67 15.22
CA LEU A 65 -6.67 14.77 15.58
C LEU A 65 -5.47 14.24 16.36
N VAL A 66 -4.27 14.73 16.02
CA VAL A 66 -3.05 14.57 16.80
C VAL A 66 -2.35 15.92 16.87
N ASP A 67 -2.13 16.45 18.06
CA ASP A 67 -1.42 17.72 18.29
C ASP A 67 -2.02 18.93 17.54
N GLY A 68 -3.31 18.88 17.24
CA GLY A 68 -4.04 19.89 16.47
C GLY A 68 -3.96 19.70 14.95
N ILE A 69 -3.36 18.61 14.47
CA ILE A 69 -3.23 18.25 13.05
C ILE A 69 -4.26 17.16 12.70
N ILE A 70 -5.01 17.38 11.62
CA ILE A 70 -6.06 16.47 11.16
C ILE A 70 -5.41 15.38 10.31
N HIS A 71 -5.57 14.12 10.71
CA HIS A 71 -5.09 12.97 9.96
C HIS A 71 -6.24 12.33 9.19
N TYR A 72 -6.06 12.12 7.89
CA TYR A 72 -6.90 11.30 7.03
C TYR A 72 -6.08 10.09 6.58
N CYS A 73 -6.45 8.92 7.08
CA CYS A 73 -5.68 7.68 6.91
C CYS A 73 -6.60 6.53 6.49
N VAL A 74 -7.56 6.80 5.59
CA VAL A 74 -8.53 5.79 5.17
C VAL A 74 -7.84 4.76 4.29
N ALA A 75 -7.81 3.51 4.75
CA ALA A 75 -7.34 2.39 3.95
C ALA A 75 -8.30 2.10 2.80
N ASN A 76 -7.80 1.49 1.71
CA ASN A 76 -8.62 1.15 0.55
C ASN A 76 -9.40 2.36 -0.03
N MET A 77 -8.76 3.53 -0.15
CA MET A 77 -9.36 4.74 -0.73
C MET A 77 -10.08 4.50 -2.09
N PRO A 78 -9.56 3.66 -3.02
CA PRO A 78 -10.26 3.39 -4.28
C PRO A 78 -11.65 2.78 -4.12
N GLY A 79 -11.95 2.19 -2.96
CA GLY A 79 -13.26 1.65 -2.61
C GLY A 79 -14.37 2.69 -2.57
N ALA A 80 -14.06 3.98 -2.34
CA ALA A 80 -15.04 5.07 -2.38
C ALA A 80 -15.54 5.40 -3.80
N VAL A 81 -14.80 5.00 -4.84
CA VAL A 81 -15.11 5.28 -6.25
C VAL A 81 -15.24 3.99 -7.07
N PRO A 82 -16.11 3.05 -6.67
CA PRO A 82 -16.09 1.67 -7.13
C PRO A 82 -16.30 1.54 -8.64
N ARG A 83 -17.10 2.42 -9.25
CA ARG A 83 -17.31 2.42 -10.71
C ARG A 83 -15.97 2.62 -11.43
N THR A 84 -15.23 3.66 -11.06
CA THR A 84 -13.96 4.01 -11.71
C THR A 84 -12.86 3.01 -11.35
N SER A 85 -12.71 2.67 -10.06
CA SER A 85 -11.66 1.79 -9.58
C SER A 85 -11.82 0.34 -10.08
N THR A 86 -13.06 -0.15 -10.21
CA THR A 86 -13.34 -1.45 -10.83
C THR A 86 -12.84 -1.49 -12.26
N PHE A 87 -13.25 -0.54 -13.10
CA PHE A 87 -12.78 -0.52 -14.50
C PHE A 87 -11.26 -0.40 -14.60
N ALA A 88 -10.64 0.44 -13.77
CA ALA A 88 -9.18 0.58 -13.76
C ALA A 88 -8.48 -0.74 -13.39
N LEU A 89 -8.92 -1.41 -12.33
CA LEU A 89 -8.34 -2.67 -11.87
C LEU A 89 -8.59 -3.81 -12.86
N THR A 90 -9.81 -3.97 -13.36
CA THR A 90 -10.15 -5.06 -14.28
C THR A 90 -9.43 -4.91 -15.60
N ASN A 91 -9.29 -3.68 -16.14
CA ASN A 91 -8.56 -3.48 -17.39
C ASN A 91 -7.08 -3.87 -17.27
N ALA A 92 -6.47 -3.68 -16.09
CA ALA A 92 -5.08 -4.08 -15.84
C ALA A 92 -4.93 -5.59 -15.55
N THR A 93 -5.93 -6.22 -14.93
CA THR A 93 -5.83 -7.61 -14.43
C THR A 93 -6.43 -8.66 -15.36
N LEU A 94 -7.40 -8.28 -16.21
CA LEU A 94 -8.11 -9.21 -17.10
C LEU A 94 -7.18 -10.02 -18.02
N PRO A 95 -6.12 -9.47 -18.63
CA PRO A 95 -5.21 -10.26 -19.46
C PRO A 95 -4.56 -11.42 -18.69
N PHE A 96 -4.14 -11.18 -17.45
CA PHE A 96 -3.55 -12.22 -16.60
C PHE A 96 -4.59 -13.26 -16.16
N ALA A 97 -5.80 -12.83 -15.86
CA ALA A 97 -6.89 -13.73 -15.48
C ALA A 97 -7.26 -14.70 -16.60
N LEU A 98 -7.34 -14.18 -17.84
CA LEU A 98 -7.60 -15.01 -19.03
C LEU A 98 -6.45 -15.99 -19.29
N GLU A 99 -5.20 -15.53 -19.19
CA GLU A 99 -4.04 -16.42 -19.39
C GLU A 99 -4.00 -17.58 -18.39
N ILE A 100 -4.30 -17.32 -17.11
CA ILE A 100 -4.42 -18.37 -16.08
C ILE A 100 -5.59 -19.29 -16.39
N ALA A 101 -6.72 -18.76 -16.83
CA ALA A 101 -7.91 -19.55 -17.15
C ALA A 101 -7.68 -20.49 -18.34
N ASP A 102 -6.98 -20.03 -19.39
CA ASP A 102 -6.75 -20.79 -20.61
C ASP A 102 -5.65 -21.85 -20.45
N LYS A 103 -4.56 -21.52 -19.75
CA LYS A 103 -3.36 -22.37 -19.67
C LYS A 103 -3.19 -23.10 -18.33
N GLY A 104 -3.87 -22.65 -17.29
CA GLY A 104 -3.56 -23.01 -15.91
C GLY A 104 -2.32 -22.27 -15.36
N LEU A 105 -2.18 -22.26 -14.03
CA LEU A 105 -1.17 -21.44 -13.33
C LEU A 105 0.28 -21.76 -13.73
N LEU A 106 0.66 -23.04 -13.77
CA LEU A 106 2.06 -23.44 -13.98
C LEU A 106 2.56 -23.02 -15.36
N THR A 107 1.80 -23.34 -16.41
CA THR A 107 2.12 -22.96 -17.79
C THR A 107 2.06 -21.44 -17.98
N ALA A 108 1.03 -20.77 -17.45
CA ALA A 108 0.93 -19.31 -17.51
C ALA A 108 2.13 -18.62 -16.83
N ALA A 109 2.59 -19.13 -15.69
CA ALA A 109 3.75 -18.58 -14.99
C ALA A 109 5.08 -18.91 -15.68
N ALA A 110 5.19 -20.05 -16.37
CA ALA A 110 6.37 -20.37 -17.19
C ALA A 110 6.50 -19.40 -18.37
N ASP A 111 5.38 -19.08 -19.02
CA ASP A 111 5.33 -18.21 -20.20
C ASP A 111 5.42 -16.72 -19.84
N ASN A 112 4.83 -16.31 -18.71
CA ASN A 112 4.68 -14.92 -18.32
C ASN A 112 5.44 -14.62 -17.02
N ASN A 113 6.62 -14.03 -17.16
CA ASN A 113 7.47 -13.68 -16.01
C ASN A 113 6.81 -12.65 -15.07
N SER A 114 5.96 -11.76 -15.57
CA SER A 114 5.22 -10.80 -14.73
C SER A 114 4.23 -11.51 -13.83
N LEU A 115 3.50 -12.49 -14.38
CA LEU A 115 2.59 -13.34 -13.61
C LEU A 115 3.35 -14.17 -12.58
N ARG A 116 4.47 -14.79 -12.98
CA ARG A 116 5.33 -15.59 -12.10
C ARG A 116 5.80 -14.82 -10.87
N ARG A 117 6.20 -13.56 -11.06
CA ARG A 117 6.64 -12.68 -9.97
C ARG A 117 5.52 -12.31 -8.99
N GLY A 118 4.26 -12.41 -9.42
CA GLY A 118 3.08 -12.17 -8.57
C GLY A 118 2.70 -13.35 -7.66
N ILE A 119 3.37 -14.51 -7.78
CA ILE A 119 3.05 -15.69 -6.99
C ILE A 119 3.63 -15.57 -5.58
N ASN A 120 2.75 -15.39 -4.59
CA ASN A 120 3.14 -15.30 -3.18
C ASN A 120 3.20 -16.66 -2.48
N VAL A 121 2.25 -17.56 -2.76
CA VAL A 121 2.12 -18.87 -2.11
C VAL A 121 1.74 -19.93 -3.14
N HIS A 122 2.39 -21.09 -3.08
CA HIS A 122 2.02 -22.24 -3.91
C HIS A 122 2.34 -23.56 -3.20
N ALA A 123 1.39 -24.50 -3.23
CA ALA A 123 1.49 -25.81 -2.58
C ALA A 123 1.84 -25.73 -1.08
N GLY A 124 1.26 -24.76 -0.36
CA GLY A 124 1.47 -24.58 1.08
C GLY A 124 2.78 -23.86 1.49
N GLU A 125 3.64 -23.51 0.52
CA GLU A 125 4.90 -22.81 0.80
C GLU A 125 4.87 -21.37 0.27
N ILE A 126 5.54 -20.48 1.00
CA ILE A 126 5.76 -19.09 0.57
C ILE A 126 6.81 -19.08 -0.55
N ARG A 127 6.46 -18.40 -1.65
CA ARG A 127 7.27 -18.31 -2.87
C ARG A 127 7.86 -16.92 -3.10
N ASN A 128 7.26 -15.89 -2.52
CA ASN A 128 7.75 -14.52 -2.56
C ASN A 128 8.68 -14.24 -1.36
N ARG A 129 9.85 -13.65 -1.64
CA ARG A 129 10.88 -13.37 -0.63
C ARG A 129 10.44 -12.28 0.34
N GLU A 130 9.91 -11.18 -0.17
CA GLU A 130 9.54 -10.00 0.61
C GLU A 130 8.40 -10.31 1.61
N VAL A 131 7.42 -11.12 1.20
CA VAL A 131 6.36 -11.64 2.07
C VAL A 131 6.92 -12.54 3.18
N ALA A 132 7.91 -13.37 2.87
CA ALA A 132 8.52 -14.25 3.86
C ALA A 132 9.34 -13.48 4.90
N GLU A 133 10.16 -12.51 4.44
CA GLU A 133 10.96 -11.65 5.31
C GLU A 133 10.07 -10.81 6.23
N SER A 134 9.00 -10.20 5.71
CA SER A 134 8.05 -9.41 6.52
C SER A 134 7.29 -10.22 7.58
N GLN A 135 7.17 -11.54 7.41
CA GLN A 135 6.51 -12.45 8.36
C GLN A 135 7.49 -13.27 9.21
N GLY A 136 8.80 -13.12 9.02
CA GLY A 136 9.82 -13.93 9.71
C GLY A 136 9.75 -15.43 9.37
N ARG A 137 9.33 -15.77 8.14
CA ARG A 137 9.12 -17.15 7.67
C ARG A 137 10.14 -17.55 6.61
N LYS A 138 10.31 -18.87 6.42
CA LYS A 138 11.12 -19.42 5.33
C LYS A 138 10.37 -19.34 3.99
N TRP A 139 11.11 -19.24 2.90
CA TRP A 139 10.57 -19.27 1.53
C TRP A 139 11.42 -20.16 0.63
N GLN A 140 10.83 -20.54 -0.49
CA GLN A 140 11.52 -21.21 -1.59
C GLN A 140 11.07 -20.58 -2.90
N PRO A 141 11.97 -20.30 -3.87
CA PRO A 141 11.58 -19.72 -5.15
C PRO A 141 10.47 -20.52 -5.84
N PHE A 142 9.57 -19.82 -6.54
CA PHE A 142 8.63 -20.48 -7.43
C PHE A 142 9.36 -21.08 -8.63
N VAL A 143 9.14 -22.37 -8.87
CA VAL A 143 9.67 -23.10 -10.02
C VAL A 143 8.47 -23.63 -10.80
N CYS A 144 8.43 -23.29 -12.09
CA CYS A 144 7.39 -23.75 -13.02
C CYS A 144 7.72 -25.13 -13.58
#